data_AF-A0AAU3NK44-F1
#
_entry.id   AF-A0AAU3NK44-F1
#
_cell.length_a   1.000
_cell.length_b   1.000
_cell.length_c   1.000
_cell.angle_alpha   90.00
_cell.angle_beta   90.00
_cell.angle_gamma   90.00
#
_symmetry.space_group_name_H-M   'P 1'
#
loop_
_entity.id
_entity.type
_entity.pdbx_description
1 polymer ?
#
loop_
_entity_poly.entity_id
_entity_poly.type
_entity_poly.pdbx_seq_one_letter_code
_entity_poly.pdbx_strand_id
1 'polypeptide(L)'
;MRDVTAVRYVTPLTAGGSVPGVVEADDLGTYVVKFTGSAQGRKALVAEVIVGELARALGLRFPELVLVHFDPAVAEHEPHQEVQDLLRSSAGLNLGMDYLPGAKDFTPKIAETFPVDPLEAGKVIWLDALTVNVDRTVHSSNLMVWPTFGIAPPRLWLIDHGAALVFHHRWDASAPEKAYDFRSHALGGYAPDTRAADAELAPRVTEELLREVTGEVPDAWLAEEPGFATPDEAREAYVRYLLARVRASEAWLPTDFPSREQLAAEDADRAAKTQQGRPNWLKRVPDLHGKPAAEQDWSVHLG
;
A
#
# COMPACT_ATOMS: atom_id res chain seq x y z
N MET A 1 17.57 9.00 -0.33
CA MET A 1 16.43 9.82 0.14
C MET A 1 16.95 11.11 0.72
N ARG A 2 16.15 12.18 0.66
CA ARG A 2 16.53 13.50 1.18
C ARG A 2 15.76 13.82 2.46
N ASP A 3 16.38 14.64 3.31
CA ASP A 3 15.79 15.16 4.53
C ASP A 3 14.99 16.45 4.27
N VAL A 4 13.85 16.58 4.94
CA VAL A 4 13.02 17.78 5.00
C VAL A 4 12.53 18.03 6.42
N THR A 5 12.20 19.27 6.74
CA THR A 5 11.60 19.64 8.03
C THR A 5 10.12 19.92 7.86
N ALA A 6 9.27 19.27 8.64
CA ALA A 6 7.84 19.58 8.67
C ALA A 6 7.63 21.02 9.16
N VAL A 7 6.92 21.84 8.38
CA VAL A 7 6.60 23.23 8.77
C VAL A 7 5.13 23.42 9.11
N ARG A 8 4.24 22.60 8.54
CA ARG A 8 2.80 22.69 8.82
C ARG A 8 2.12 21.32 8.70
N TYR A 9 1.40 20.93 9.74
CA TYR A 9 0.45 19.82 9.64
C TYR A 9 -0.87 20.33 9.03
N VAL A 10 -1.31 19.70 7.94
CA VAL A 10 -2.48 20.14 7.18
C VAL A 10 -3.73 19.41 7.63
N THR A 11 -3.73 18.07 7.56
CA THR A 11 -4.90 17.26 7.90
C THR A 11 -4.54 15.78 8.07
N PRO A 12 -5.23 15.02 8.95
CA PRO A 12 -5.14 13.57 8.96
C PRO A 12 -5.83 12.96 7.73
N LEU A 13 -5.29 11.85 7.23
CA LEU A 13 -5.95 10.96 6.29
C LEU A 13 -6.62 9.83 7.08
N THR A 14 -7.93 9.68 6.88
CA THR A 14 -8.78 8.78 7.68
C THR A 14 -8.92 7.38 7.10
N ALA A 15 -7.99 6.96 6.23
CA ALA A 15 -7.99 5.63 5.64
C ALA A 15 -7.06 4.68 6.42
N GLY A 16 -7.62 3.57 6.93
CA GLY A 16 -6.85 2.52 7.60
C GLY A 16 -6.43 2.83 9.05
N GLY A 17 -5.67 1.92 9.65
CA GLY A 17 -5.31 1.96 11.08
C GLY A 17 -4.06 2.79 11.43
N SER A 18 -3.36 3.37 10.45
CA SER A 18 -2.09 4.10 10.67
C SER A 18 -2.21 5.61 10.71
N VAL A 19 -3.38 6.17 10.37
CA VAL A 19 -3.71 7.61 10.37
C VAL A 19 -2.56 8.49 9.86
N PRO A 20 -2.13 8.33 8.59
CA PRO A 20 -1.11 9.20 8.02
C PRO A 20 -1.61 10.65 7.94
N GLY A 21 -0.69 11.62 7.81
CA GLY A 21 -1.04 13.05 7.79
C GLY A 21 -0.46 13.77 6.58
N VAL A 22 -1.20 14.74 6.04
CA VAL A 22 -0.67 15.65 5.03
C VAL A 22 0.14 16.75 5.73
N VAL A 23 1.39 16.94 5.31
CA VAL A 23 2.35 17.89 5.88
C VAL A 23 3.00 18.70 4.77
N GLU A 24 3.13 20.01 4.99
CA GLU A 24 4.00 20.88 4.18
C GLU A 24 5.38 20.95 4.83
N ALA A 25 6.44 20.97 4.02
CA ALA A 25 7.82 21.01 4.50
C ALA A 25 8.59 22.27 4.05
N ASP A 26 9.79 22.45 4.59
CA ASP A 26 10.67 23.60 4.38
C ASP A 26 11.19 23.76 2.94
N ASP A 27 11.11 22.70 2.15
CA ASP A 27 11.45 22.67 0.72
C ASP A 27 10.28 23.07 -0.20
N LEU A 28 9.16 23.54 0.37
CA LEU A 28 7.90 23.85 -0.32
C LEU A 28 7.14 22.62 -0.85
N GLY A 29 7.57 21.41 -0.50
CA GLY A 29 6.89 20.16 -0.82
C GLY A 29 5.67 19.88 0.07
N THR A 30 4.77 19.03 -0.42
CA THR A 30 3.64 18.50 0.35
C THR A 30 3.73 16.98 0.38
N TYR A 31 3.64 16.40 1.57
CA TYR A 31 3.87 14.97 1.78
C TYR A 31 2.72 14.32 2.53
N VAL A 32 2.44 13.07 2.19
CA VAL A 32 1.75 12.15 3.08
C VAL A 32 2.79 11.54 4.01
N VAL A 33 2.70 11.86 5.30
CA VAL A 33 3.63 11.40 6.33
C VAL A 33 3.06 10.17 7.03
N LYS A 34 3.81 9.08 7.01
CA LYS A 34 3.59 7.89 7.83
C LYS A 34 4.41 8.04 9.12
N PHE A 35 3.69 8.06 10.23
CA PHE A 35 4.25 8.36 11.54
C PHE A 35 4.85 7.11 12.21
N THR A 36 6.03 7.27 12.81
CA THR A 36 6.77 6.22 13.53
C THR A 36 6.06 5.74 14.79
N GLY A 37 5.24 6.60 15.42
CA GLY A 37 4.41 6.24 16.57
C GLY A 37 3.12 5.49 16.20
N SER A 38 2.87 5.21 14.91
CA SER A 38 1.69 4.46 14.49
C SER A 38 1.75 2.99 14.95
N ALA A 39 0.57 2.39 15.12
CA ALA A 39 0.44 1.01 15.58
C ALA A 39 1.07 -0.03 14.62
N GLN A 40 1.31 0.32 13.36
CA GLN A 40 2.00 -0.54 12.39
C GLN A 40 3.50 -0.68 12.69
N GLY A 41 4.08 0.27 13.43
CA GLY A 41 5.47 0.26 13.86
C GLY A 41 6.49 0.49 12.74
N ARG A 42 7.77 0.55 13.12
CA ARG A 42 8.89 0.85 12.22
C ARG A 42 9.04 -0.15 11.07
N LYS A 43 8.68 -1.43 11.26
CA LYS A 43 8.74 -2.45 10.21
C LYS A 43 7.93 -2.08 8.97
N ALA A 44 6.76 -1.47 9.15
CA ALA A 44 5.95 -1.01 8.02
C ALA A 44 6.66 0.12 7.25
N LEU A 45 7.37 1.02 7.94
CA LEU A 45 8.16 2.07 7.28
C LEU A 45 9.38 1.49 6.56
N VAL A 46 10.04 0.50 7.15
CA VAL A 46 11.14 -0.25 6.52
C VAL A 46 10.66 -0.93 5.24
N ALA A 47 9.49 -1.58 5.28
CA ALA A 47 8.87 -2.19 4.10
C ALA A 47 8.51 -1.15 3.04
N GLU A 48 7.96 0.00 3.43
CA GLU A 48 7.65 1.09 2.52
C GLU A 48 8.89 1.57 1.75
N VAL A 49 10.00 1.80 2.46
CA VAL A 49 11.26 2.25 1.85
C VAL A 49 11.82 1.18 0.92
N ILE A 50 11.98 -0.06 1.41
CA ILE A 50 12.62 -1.13 0.63
C ILE A 50 11.79 -1.43 -0.63
N VAL A 51 10.47 -1.56 -0.51
CA VAL A 51 9.62 -1.93 -1.66
C VAL A 51 9.40 -0.73 -2.57
N GLY A 52 9.22 0.47 -2.03
CA GLY A 52 9.01 1.70 -2.81
C GLY A 52 10.24 2.07 -3.63
N GLU A 53 11.44 2.09 -3.04
CA GLU A 53 12.67 2.39 -3.77
C GLU A 53 13.05 1.28 -4.75
N LEU A 54 12.79 0.01 -4.41
CA LEU A 54 12.93 -1.10 -5.38
C LEU A 54 11.96 -0.92 -6.57
N ALA A 55 10.71 -0.55 -6.32
CA ALA A 55 9.73 -0.28 -7.38
C ALA A 55 10.23 0.83 -8.31
N ARG A 56 10.70 1.95 -7.75
CA ARG A 56 11.25 3.08 -8.52
C ARG A 56 12.46 2.66 -9.35
N ALA A 57 13.41 1.94 -8.77
CA ALA A 57 14.59 1.44 -9.47
C ALA A 57 14.25 0.45 -10.61
N LEU A 58 13.15 -0.29 -10.47
CA LEU A 58 12.61 -1.18 -11.50
C LEU A 58 11.76 -0.45 -12.56
N GLY A 59 11.50 0.85 -12.39
CA GLY A 59 10.74 1.68 -13.32
C GLY A 59 9.23 1.65 -13.10
N LEU A 60 8.77 1.12 -11.96
CA LEU A 60 7.38 1.23 -11.53
C LEU A 60 7.14 2.60 -10.90
N ARG A 61 5.91 3.09 -11.02
CA ARG A 61 5.53 4.43 -10.57
C ARG A 61 5.14 4.36 -9.10
N PHE A 62 6.03 4.87 -8.26
CA PHE A 62 5.82 5.02 -6.83
C PHE A 62 6.26 6.44 -6.44
N PRO A 63 5.49 7.18 -5.61
CA PRO A 63 5.84 8.55 -5.26
C PRO A 63 7.23 8.63 -4.61
N GLU A 64 7.87 9.79 -4.69
CA GLU A 64 9.19 9.96 -4.04
C GLU A 64 9.06 9.87 -2.53
N LEU A 65 10.02 9.20 -1.89
CA LEU A 65 10.13 9.15 -0.43
C LEU A 65 11.13 10.20 0.08
N VAL A 66 10.79 10.79 1.21
CA VAL A 66 11.64 11.74 1.95
C VAL A 66 11.67 11.38 3.43
N LEU A 67 12.75 11.77 4.09
CA LEU A 67 12.85 11.69 5.55
C LEU A 67 12.34 13.00 6.14
N VAL A 68 11.30 12.92 6.98
CA VAL A 68 10.63 14.10 7.54
C VAL A 68 11.01 14.25 9.00
N HIS A 69 11.72 15.32 9.34
CA HIS A 69 11.91 15.75 10.73
C HIS A 69 10.63 16.44 11.22
N PHE A 70 9.95 15.81 12.16
CA PHE A 70 8.63 16.22 12.65
C PHE A 70 8.71 16.70 14.10
N ASP A 71 8.37 17.98 14.32
CA ASP A 71 8.10 18.53 15.65
C ASP A 71 6.58 18.55 15.87
N PRO A 72 6.03 17.84 16.88
CA PRO A 72 4.60 17.83 17.17
C PRO A 72 3.97 19.22 17.35
N ALA A 73 4.76 20.26 17.65
CA ALA A 73 4.28 21.65 17.73
C ALA A 73 3.59 22.13 16.44
N VAL A 74 4.02 21.63 15.26
CA VAL A 74 3.41 22.00 13.97
C VAL A 74 1.98 21.48 13.80
N ALA A 75 1.53 20.61 14.70
CA ALA A 75 0.21 19.99 14.72
C ALA A 75 -0.58 20.28 16.01
N GLU A 76 -0.20 21.31 16.78
CA GLU A 76 -0.84 21.65 18.07
C GLU A 76 -2.37 21.86 17.96
N HIS A 77 -2.86 22.26 16.78
CA HIS A 77 -4.27 22.53 16.52
C HIS A 77 -5.10 21.30 16.12
N GLU A 78 -4.52 20.09 16.07
CA GLU A 78 -5.25 18.86 15.76
C GLU A 78 -6.38 18.61 16.79
N PRO A 79 -7.66 18.60 16.41
CA PRO A 79 -8.76 18.51 17.37
C PRO A 79 -8.94 17.13 18.02
N HIS A 80 -8.46 16.05 17.40
CA HIS A 80 -8.71 14.69 17.86
C HIS A 80 -7.60 14.18 18.78
N GLN A 81 -7.95 13.83 20.03
CA GLN A 81 -6.99 13.38 21.05
C GLN A 81 -6.15 12.17 20.59
N GLU A 82 -6.79 11.17 19.97
CA GLU A 82 -6.11 9.97 19.47
C GLU A 82 -5.04 10.31 18.43
N VAL A 83 -5.30 11.29 17.56
CA VAL A 83 -4.35 11.79 16.56
C VAL A 83 -3.25 12.58 17.25
N GLN A 84 -3.57 13.46 18.22
CA GLN A 84 -2.55 14.18 18.98
C GLN A 84 -1.56 13.25 19.67
N ASP A 85 -2.05 12.16 20.28
CA ASP A 85 -1.19 11.20 20.99
C ASP A 85 -0.26 10.46 20.02
N LEU A 86 -0.78 10.08 18.84
CA LEU A 86 0.03 9.58 17.73
C LEU A 86 1.12 10.59 17.32
N LEU A 87 0.75 11.84 17.07
CA LEU A 87 1.69 12.87 16.62
C LEU A 87 2.76 13.16 17.68
N ARG A 88 2.40 13.26 18.96
CA ARG A 88 3.35 13.45 20.07
C ARG A 88 4.34 12.30 20.20
N SER A 89 3.87 11.06 20.02
CA SER A 89 4.74 9.87 20.04
C SER A 89 5.64 9.73 18.81
N SER A 90 5.43 10.57 17.80
CA SER A 90 6.13 10.53 16.51
C SER A 90 7.13 11.69 16.34
N ALA A 91 7.55 12.34 17.42
CA ALA A 91 8.57 13.38 17.36
C ALA A 91 9.88 12.84 16.78
N GLY A 92 10.50 13.61 15.89
CA GLY A 92 11.75 13.24 15.19
C GLY A 92 11.50 12.70 13.79
N LEU A 93 12.26 11.66 13.41
CA LEU A 93 12.34 11.20 12.02
C LEU A 93 11.15 10.31 11.62
N ASN A 94 10.43 10.71 10.57
CA ASN A 94 9.30 9.98 9.99
C ASN A 94 9.48 9.79 8.48
N LEU A 95 8.59 9.01 7.87
CA LEU A 95 8.61 8.77 6.42
C LEU A 95 7.59 9.67 5.72
N GLY A 96 8.04 10.54 4.82
CA GLY A 96 7.20 11.29 3.92
C GLY A 96 7.15 10.63 2.55
N MET A 97 5.97 10.66 1.92
CA MET A 97 5.74 10.23 0.55
C MET A 97 5.14 11.41 -0.22
N ASP A 98 5.65 11.70 -1.42
CA ASP A 98 5.17 12.83 -2.22
C ASP A 98 3.65 12.76 -2.42
N TYR A 99 2.97 13.88 -2.15
CA TYR A 99 1.52 13.95 -2.25
C TYR A 99 1.11 14.15 -3.71
N LEU A 100 0.43 13.17 -4.29
CA LEU A 100 -0.04 13.22 -5.68
C LEU A 100 -1.37 14.01 -5.79
N PRO A 101 -1.37 15.28 -6.23
CA PRO A 101 -2.56 16.11 -6.14
C PRO A 101 -3.63 15.63 -7.11
N GLY A 102 -4.85 15.43 -6.60
CA GLY A 102 -5.99 14.95 -7.39
C GLY A 102 -5.94 13.47 -7.78
N ALA A 103 -4.98 12.69 -7.25
CA ALA A 103 -4.99 11.24 -7.39
C ALA A 103 -6.24 10.64 -6.73
N LYS A 104 -6.69 9.50 -7.27
CA LYS A 104 -7.87 8.78 -6.77
C LYS A 104 -7.52 7.31 -6.58
N ASP A 105 -8.06 6.70 -5.53
CA ASP A 105 -7.90 5.28 -5.26
C ASP A 105 -8.39 4.43 -6.44
N PHE A 106 -7.59 3.45 -6.82
CA PHE A 106 -7.94 2.48 -7.84
C PHE A 106 -8.92 1.45 -7.25
N THR A 107 -10.21 1.81 -7.24
CA THR A 107 -11.31 0.96 -6.76
C THR A 107 -11.77 -0.04 -7.82
N PRO A 108 -12.52 -1.10 -7.45
CA PRO A 108 -13.11 -2.03 -8.43
C PRO A 108 -13.89 -1.33 -9.54
N LYS A 109 -14.64 -0.28 -9.19
CA LYS A 109 -15.39 0.53 -10.15
C LYS A 109 -14.50 1.28 -11.14
N ILE A 110 -13.33 1.77 -10.70
CA ILE A 110 -12.36 2.38 -11.61
C ILE A 110 -11.72 1.30 -12.49
N ALA A 111 -11.41 0.13 -11.93
CA ALA A 111 -10.82 -1.00 -12.66
C ALA A 111 -11.72 -1.52 -13.81
N GLU A 112 -13.04 -1.31 -13.76
CA GLU A 112 -13.94 -1.64 -14.87
C GLU A 112 -13.61 -0.89 -16.16
N THR A 113 -13.09 0.34 -16.04
CA THR A 113 -12.93 1.26 -17.18
C THR A 113 -11.50 1.71 -17.41
N PHE A 114 -10.64 1.62 -16.40
CA PHE A 114 -9.25 2.04 -16.50
C PHE A 114 -8.41 0.94 -17.15
N PRO A 115 -7.81 1.18 -18.33
CA PRO A 115 -6.98 0.19 -19.00
C PRO A 115 -5.63 0.06 -18.29
N VAL A 116 -5.22 -1.18 -18.04
CA VAL A 116 -3.86 -1.52 -17.60
C VAL A 116 -3.32 -2.53 -18.59
N ASP A 117 -2.12 -2.26 -19.11
CA ASP A 117 -1.43 -3.15 -20.02
C ASP A 117 -1.06 -4.48 -19.30
N PRO A 118 -1.21 -5.66 -19.95
CA PRO A 118 -0.86 -6.95 -19.35
C PRO A 118 0.55 -7.02 -18.77
N LEU A 119 1.55 -6.41 -19.41
CA LEU A 119 2.91 -6.39 -18.89
C LEU A 119 3.03 -5.43 -17.70
N GLU A 120 2.35 -4.27 -17.72
CA GLU A 120 2.29 -3.38 -16.56
C GLU A 120 1.67 -4.07 -15.33
N ALA A 121 0.55 -4.78 -15.52
CA ALA A 121 -0.08 -5.59 -14.49
C ALA A 121 0.85 -6.71 -14.00
N GLY A 122 1.53 -7.40 -14.92
CA GLY A 122 2.52 -8.43 -14.62
C GLY A 122 3.67 -7.93 -13.76
N LYS A 123 4.21 -6.73 -14.05
CA LYS A 123 5.31 -6.13 -13.28
C LYS A 123 4.92 -5.76 -11.85
N VAL A 124 3.72 -5.23 -11.64
CA VAL A 124 3.22 -4.93 -10.29
C VAL A 124 3.05 -6.22 -9.48
N ILE A 125 2.39 -7.23 -10.05
CA ILE A 125 2.21 -8.52 -9.38
C ILE A 125 3.55 -9.21 -9.11
N TRP A 126 4.49 -9.12 -10.05
CA TRP A 126 5.84 -9.65 -9.88
C TRP A 126 6.57 -8.99 -8.70
N LEU A 127 6.51 -7.66 -8.59
CA LEU A 127 7.09 -6.93 -7.45
C LEU A 127 6.45 -7.38 -6.14
N ASP A 128 5.12 -7.46 -6.09
CA ASP A 128 4.40 -7.89 -4.90
C ASP A 128 4.72 -9.34 -4.53
N ALA A 129 4.91 -10.24 -5.51
CA ALA A 129 5.33 -11.62 -5.27
C ALA A 129 6.79 -11.73 -4.80
N LEU A 130 7.72 -10.96 -5.38
CA LEU A 130 9.10 -10.86 -4.91
C LEU A 130 9.16 -10.37 -3.46
N THR A 131 8.37 -9.36 -3.13
CA THR A 131 8.36 -8.71 -1.81
C THR A 131 7.37 -9.32 -0.83
N VAL A 132 6.65 -10.38 -1.21
CA VAL A 132 5.66 -11.06 -0.36
C VAL A 132 4.56 -10.09 0.13
N ASN A 133 4.10 -9.20 -0.75
CA ASN A 133 2.99 -8.29 -0.50
C ASN A 133 1.66 -8.91 -0.96
N VAL A 134 1.01 -9.66 -0.07
CA VAL A 134 -0.28 -10.30 -0.34
C VAL A 134 -1.50 -9.39 -0.05
N ASP A 135 -1.26 -8.15 0.42
CA ASP A 135 -2.32 -7.23 0.84
C ASP A 135 -2.96 -6.46 -0.34
N ARG A 136 -2.25 -6.41 -1.49
CA ARG A 136 -2.73 -5.75 -2.71
C ARG A 136 -3.88 -6.52 -3.37
N THR A 137 -5.10 -6.29 -2.89
CA THR A 137 -6.30 -7.04 -3.28
C THR A 137 -7.31 -6.16 -4.00
N VAL A 138 -8.32 -6.77 -4.62
CA VAL A 138 -9.43 -6.05 -5.28
C VAL A 138 -10.11 -5.03 -4.35
N HIS A 139 -10.18 -5.29 -3.05
CA HIS A 139 -10.83 -4.41 -2.07
C HIS A 139 -9.88 -3.48 -1.32
N SER A 140 -8.59 -3.78 -1.30
CA SER A 140 -7.52 -2.95 -0.76
C SER A 140 -6.39 -2.89 -1.77
N SER A 141 -6.59 -2.11 -2.84
CA SER A 141 -5.67 -2.14 -3.97
C SER A 141 -4.36 -1.43 -3.68
N ASN A 142 -4.30 -0.50 -2.74
CA ASN A 142 -3.15 0.36 -2.47
C ASN A 142 -2.53 0.94 -3.76
N LEU A 143 -3.39 1.21 -4.75
CA LEU A 143 -3.04 1.74 -6.07
C LEU A 143 -3.82 3.04 -6.27
N MET A 144 -3.23 3.98 -6.97
CA MET A 144 -3.89 5.24 -7.33
C MET A 144 -3.83 5.49 -8.83
N VAL A 145 -4.85 6.17 -9.35
CA VAL A 145 -4.82 6.78 -10.68
C VAL A 145 -4.56 8.27 -10.49
N TRP A 146 -3.45 8.75 -11.03
CA TRP A 146 -3.11 10.17 -11.00
C TRP A 146 -3.47 10.84 -12.33
N PRO A 147 -4.41 11.81 -12.37
CA PRO A 147 -4.95 12.34 -13.62
C PRO A 147 -3.98 13.25 -14.39
N THR A 148 -2.93 13.76 -13.74
CA THR A 148 -1.97 14.74 -14.31
C THR A 148 -2.60 15.97 -14.99
N PHE A 149 -3.85 16.30 -14.65
CA PHE A 149 -4.61 17.48 -15.12
C PHE A 149 -4.51 17.78 -16.63
N GLY A 150 -4.44 16.74 -17.47
CA GLY A 150 -4.36 16.88 -18.93
C GLY A 150 -2.96 17.10 -19.50
N ILE A 151 -1.91 17.09 -18.66
CA ILE A 151 -0.50 17.17 -19.08
C ILE A 151 -0.05 15.83 -19.67
N ALA A 152 -0.51 14.72 -19.09
CA ALA A 152 -0.26 13.38 -19.57
C ALA A 152 -1.53 12.51 -19.45
N PRO A 153 -1.54 11.33 -20.10
CA PRO A 153 -2.55 10.32 -19.78
C PRO A 153 -2.47 9.94 -18.30
N PRO A 154 -3.60 9.75 -17.61
CA PRO A 154 -3.59 9.24 -16.25
C PRO A 154 -2.87 7.90 -16.18
N ARG A 155 -2.03 7.71 -15.15
CA ARG A 155 -1.26 6.48 -14.96
C ARG A 155 -1.58 5.84 -13.62
N LEU A 156 -1.34 4.54 -13.55
CA LEU A 156 -1.39 3.78 -12.31
C LEU A 156 -0.11 4.04 -11.50
N TRP A 157 -0.29 4.27 -10.20
CA TRP A 157 0.77 4.49 -9.21
C TRP A 157 0.58 3.52 -8.04
N LEU A 158 1.69 2.99 -7.55
CA LEU A 158 1.76 2.17 -6.35
C LEU A 158 1.85 3.08 -5.15
N ILE A 159 1.12 2.73 -4.10
CA ILE A 159 1.27 3.28 -2.76
C ILE A 159 1.25 2.12 -1.76
N ASP A 160 1.59 2.43 -0.52
CA ASP A 160 1.38 1.61 0.66
C ASP A 160 1.83 0.13 0.54
N HIS A 161 3.11 -0.06 0.81
CA HIS A 161 3.80 -1.33 0.93
C HIS A 161 4.06 -1.72 2.40
N GLY A 162 3.41 -1.06 3.37
CA GLY A 162 3.64 -1.32 4.80
C GLY A 162 3.31 -2.75 5.25
N ALA A 163 2.48 -3.47 4.49
CA ALA A 163 2.14 -4.88 4.71
C ALA A 163 2.99 -5.87 3.89
N ALA A 164 3.95 -5.37 3.09
CA ALA A 164 4.89 -6.20 2.35
C ALA A 164 5.98 -6.78 3.27
N LEU A 165 6.86 -7.59 2.69
CA LEU A 165 7.99 -8.23 3.35
C LEU A 165 7.59 -9.08 4.56
N VAL A 166 6.42 -9.74 4.51
CA VAL A 166 5.83 -10.53 5.62
C VAL A 166 6.84 -11.44 6.34
N PHE A 167 7.85 -11.96 5.62
CA PHE A 167 8.94 -12.75 6.18
C PHE A 167 9.75 -12.04 7.28
N HIS A 168 9.85 -10.71 7.28
CA HIS A 168 10.61 -9.94 8.26
C HIS A 168 10.01 -9.94 9.66
N HIS A 169 8.78 -10.48 9.83
CA HIS A 169 8.21 -10.74 11.14
C HIS A 169 8.66 -12.09 11.70
N ARG A 170 9.08 -13.03 10.83
CA ARG A 170 9.56 -14.38 11.19
C ARG A 170 10.52 -14.90 10.12
N TRP A 171 11.79 -14.47 10.19
CA TRP A 171 12.83 -14.80 9.22
C TRP A 171 12.99 -16.32 8.99
N ASP A 172 12.90 -17.12 10.05
CA ASP A 172 13.08 -18.59 9.96
C ASP A 172 11.84 -19.34 9.43
N ALA A 173 10.70 -18.65 9.27
CA ALA A 173 9.42 -19.29 8.93
C ALA A 173 9.01 -19.12 7.46
N SER A 174 9.80 -18.41 6.66
CA SER A 174 9.49 -18.13 5.26
C SER A 174 10.67 -18.52 4.38
N ALA A 175 10.52 -19.59 3.61
CA ALA A 175 11.52 -19.99 2.63
C ALA A 175 11.48 -19.02 1.42
N PRO A 176 12.63 -18.55 0.90
CA PRO A 176 12.67 -17.65 -0.26
C PRO A 176 11.94 -18.18 -1.50
N GLU A 177 11.89 -19.49 -1.70
CA GLU A 177 11.20 -20.17 -2.81
C GLU A 177 9.68 -20.32 -2.62
N LYS A 178 9.15 -19.95 -1.45
CA LYS A 178 7.73 -20.15 -1.14
C LYS A 178 6.82 -19.33 -2.06
N ALA A 179 5.91 -20.02 -2.72
CA ALA A 179 4.80 -19.42 -3.46
C ALA A 179 3.70 -18.95 -2.51
N TYR A 180 3.07 -17.82 -2.86
CA TYR A 180 1.92 -17.25 -2.16
C TYR A 180 0.75 -17.13 -3.12
N ASP A 181 -0.47 -17.14 -2.59
CA ASP A 181 -1.68 -17.01 -3.40
C ASP A 181 -1.93 -15.54 -3.78
N PHE A 182 -1.91 -15.25 -5.08
CA PHE A 182 -2.17 -13.94 -5.66
C PHE A 182 -3.46 -13.88 -6.49
N ARG A 183 -4.33 -14.90 -6.38
CA ARG A 183 -5.58 -14.95 -7.16
C ARG A 183 -6.48 -13.73 -6.95
N SER A 184 -6.54 -13.21 -5.73
CA SER A 184 -7.36 -12.02 -5.38
C SER A 184 -6.65 -10.69 -5.61
N HIS A 185 -5.52 -10.68 -6.32
CA HIS A 185 -4.75 -9.47 -6.58
C HIS A 185 -5.56 -8.45 -7.39
N ALA A 186 -5.45 -7.17 -7.05
CA ALA A 186 -6.23 -6.07 -7.68
C ALA A 186 -6.11 -6.02 -9.22
N LEU A 187 -4.97 -6.47 -9.75
CA LEU A 187 -4.66 -6.49 -11.18
C LEU A 187 -4.79 -7.88 -11.83
N GLY A 188 -5.26 -8.91 -11.12
CA GLY A 188 -5.39 -10.26 -11.68
C GLY A 188 -6.34 -10.33 -12.89
N GLY A 189 -7.38 -9.50 -12.89
CA GLY A 189 -8.36 -9.42 -13.98
C GLY A 189 -7.87 -8.69 -15.25
N TYR A 190 -6.58 -8.37 -15.37
CA TYR A 190 -5.97 -7.70 -16.52
C TYR A 190 -5.11 -8.63 -17.40
N ALA A 191 -5.28 -9.96 -17.23
CA ALA A 191 -4.48 -10.98 -17.90
C ALA A 191 -2.95 -10.73 -17.76
N PRO A 192 -2.45 -10.56 -16.53
CA PRO A 192 -1.07 -10.13 -16.29
C PRO A 192 -0.04 -11.10 -16.88
N ASP A 193 0.94 -10.56 -17.61
CA ASP A 193 2.07 -11.33 -18.15
C ASP A 193 3.23 -11.34 -17.16
N THR A 194 3.11 -12.18 -16.12
CA THR A 194 4.12 -12.31 -15.07
C THR A 194 5.41 -12.97 -15.56
N ARG A 195 5.36 -13.77 -16.63
CA ARG A 195 6.57 -14.39 -17.23
C ARG A 195 7.41 -13.36 -17.96
N ALA A 196 6.78 -12.49 -18.76
CA ALA A 196 7.49 -11.38 -19.40
C ALA A 196 8.02 -10.38 -18.35
N ALA A 197 7.26 -10.12 -17.29
CA ALA A 197 7.73 -9.30 -16.18
C ALA A 197 8.96 -9.92 -15.49
N ASP A 198 8.95 -11.22 -15.21
CA ASP A 198 10.10 -11.91 -14.59
C ASP A 198 11.35 -11.85 -15.46
N ALA A 199 11.22 -12.12 -16.76
CA ALA A 199 12.32 -12.04 -17.72
C ALA A 199 12.92 -10.62 -17.80
N GLU A 200 12.11 -9.56 -17.62
CA GLU A 200 12.58 -8.18 -17.64
C GLU A 200 13.17 -7.72 -16.30
N LEU A 201 12.53 -8.07 -15.18
CA LEU A 201 12.82 -7.47 -13.87
C LEU A 201 13.80 -8.30 -13.04
N ALA A 202 13.76 -9.64 -13.09
CA ALA A 202 14.62 -10.48 -12.27
C ALA A 202 16.12 -10.20 -12.47
N PRO A 203 16.63 -10.02 -13.71
CA PRO A 203 18.05 -9.71 -13.92
C PRO A 203 18.48 -8.33 -13.40
N ARG A 204 17.52 -7.43 -13.15
CA ARG A 204 17.78 -6.07 -12.65
C ARG A 204 17.88 -6.01 -11.12
N VAL A 205 17.37 -7.02 -10.41
CA VAL A 205 17.48 -7.11 -8.94
C VAL A 205 18.82 -7.76 -8.59
N THR A 206 19.86 -6.95 -8.60
CA THR A 206 21.21 -7.37 -8.23
C THR A 206 21.48 -7.16 -6.75
N GLU A 207 22.59 -7.72 -6.25
CA GLU A 207 23.02 -7.49 -4.88
C GLU A 207 23.33 -6.01 -4.63
N GLU A 208 23.94 -5.33 -5.61
CA GLU A 208 24.26 -3.90 -5.54
C GLU A 208 22.99 -3.05 -5.41
N LEU A 209 21.98 -3.32 -6.24
CA LEU A 209 20.70 -2.61 -6.15
C LEU A 209 20.03 -2.83 -4.80
N LEU A 210 20.02 -4.07 -4.31
CA LEU A 210 19.43 -4.38 -3.01
C LEU A 210 20.19 -3.70 -1.86
N ARG A 211 21.52 -3.58 -1.94
CA ARG A 211 22.33 -2.83 -0.96
C ARG A 211 22.03 -1.33 -1.01
N GLU A 212 21.87 -0.76 -2.19
CA GLU A 212 21.47 0.65 -2.38
C GLU A 212 20.10 0.91 -1.74
N VAL A 213 19.08 0.14 -2.15
CA VAL A 213 17.71 0.26 -1.65
C VAL A 213 17.62 0.01 -0.14
N THR A 214 18.25 -1.05 0.35
CA THR A 214 18.23 -1.33 1.79
C THR A 214 19.00 -0.28 2.57
N GLY A 215 20.06 0.33 2.02
CA GLY A 215 20.85 1.41 2.62
C GLY A 215 20.07 2.70 2.87
N GLU A 216 18.98 2.93 2.12
CA GLU A 216 18.12 4.11 2.28
C GLU A 216 17.31 4.11 3.60
N VAL A 217 17.09 2.94 4.21
CA VAL A 217 16.38 2.84 5.49
C VAL A 217 17.19 3.53 6.59
N PRO A 218 16.65 4.41 7.45
CA PRO A 218 17.40 4.99 8.56
C PRO A 218 17.83 3.96 9.62
N ASP A 219 19.06 4.10 10.16
CA ASP A 219 19.56 3.24 11.25
C ASP A 219 18.64 3.23 12.47
N ALA A 220 18.05 4.39 12.79
CA ALA A 220 17.11 4.54 13.91
C ALA A 220 15.88 3.63 13.81
N TRP A 221 15.54 3.17 12.60
CA TRP A 221 14.41 2.26 12.39
C TRP A 221 14.81 0.78 12.50
N LEU A 222 16.11 0.48 12.45
CA LEU A 222 16.67 -0.89 12.52
C LEU A 222 17.42 -1.19 13.82
N ALA A 223 17.83 -0.18 14.58
CA ALA A 223 18.71 -0.32 15.76
C ALA A 223 18.17 -1.22 16.87
N GLU A 224 16.84 -1.38 16.96
CA GLU A 224 16.17 -2.20 17.97
C GLU A 224 15.47 -3.43 17.37
N GLU A 225 15.83 -3.80 16.13
CA GLU A 225 15.20 -4.92 15.44
C GLU A 225 15.58 -6.26 16.11
N PRO A 226 14.60 -7.02 16.66
CA PRO A 226 14.90 -8.27 17.34
C PRO A 226 15.56 -9.30 16.42
N GLY A 227 16.69 -9.86 16.87
CA GLY A 227 17.42 -10.89 16.14
C GLY A 227 18.66 -10.39 15.37
N PHE A 228 18.92 -9.07 15.37
CA PHE A 228 20.12 -8.48 14.78
C PHE A 228 20.83 -7.60 15.81
N ALA A 229 22.17 -7.64 15.82
CA ALA A 229 22.97 -6.82 16.73
C ALA A 229 23.17 -5.40 16.21
N THR A 230 23.08 -5.19 14.89
CA THR A 230 23.30 -3.89 14.24
C THR A 230 22.30 -3.65 13.09
N PRO A 231 22.06 -2.38 12.72
CA PRO A 231 21.32 -2.03 11.51
C PRO A 231 21.87 -2.72 10.24
N ASP A 232 23.20 -2.81 10.11
CA ASP A 232 23.84 -3.43 8.95
C ASP A 232 23.50 -4.93 8.86
N GLU A 233 23.51 -5.66 9.98
CA GLU A 233 23.10 -7.07 9.99
C GLU A 233 21.65 -7.25 9.54
N ALA A 234 20.75 -6.33 9.93
CA ALA A 234 19.36 -6.34 9.48
C ALA A 234 19.26 -6.07 7.96
N ARG A 235 20.01 -5.10 7.43
CA ARG A 235 20.08 -4.83 5.97
C ARG A 235 20.58 -6.05 5.21
N GLU A 236 21.67 -6.69 5.68
CA GLU A 236 22.20 -7.90 5.07
C GLU A 236 21.17 -9.04 5.04
N ALA A 237 20.31 -9.14 6.05
CA ALA A 237 19.23 -10.14 6.07
C ALA A 237 18.20 -9.88 4.95
N TYR A 238 17.79 -8.62 4.74
CA TYR A 238 16.91 -8.24 3.63
C TYR A 238 17.56 -8.53 2.27
N VAL A 239 18.81 -8.09 2.07
CA VAL A 239 19.57 -8.31 0.83
C VAL A 239 19.64 -9.81 0.53
N ARG A 240 20.05 -10.62 1.51
CA ARG A 240 20.19 -12.07 1.34
C ARG A 240 18.87 -12.74 1.00
N TYR A 241 17.79 -12.37 1.69
CA TYR A 241 16.47 -12.96 1.45
C TYR A 241 15.95 -12.62 0.06
N LEU A 242 15.94 -11.33 -0.31
CA LEU A 242 15.40 -10.87 -1.59
C LEU A 242 16.25 -11.37 -2.77
N LEU A 243 17.57 -11.43 -2.61
CA LEU A 243 18.47 -11.99 -3.62
C LEU A 243 18.25 -13.51 -3.82
N ALA A 244 18.08 -14.25 -2.72
CA ALA A 244 17.74 -15.67 -2.80
C ALA A 244 16.37 -15.88 -3.44
N ARG A 245 15.39 -15.05 -3.10
CA ARG A 245 14.04 -15.12 -3.63
C ARG A 245 14.01 -14.81 -5.12
N VAL A 246 14.62 -13.74 -5.60
CA VAL A 246 14.62 -13.42 -7.04
C VAL A 246 15.30 -14.50 -7.88
N ARG A 247 16.35 -15.15 -7.35
CA ARG A 247 17.00 -16.31 -8.02
C ARG A 247 16.11 -17.55 -8.08
N ALA A 248 15.09 -17.63 -7.22
CA ALA A 248 14.12 -18.72 -7.18
C ALA A 248 12.79 -18.34 -7.84
N SER A 249 12.75 -17.32 -8.71
CA SER A 249 11.50 -16.81 -9.30
C SER A 249 10.63 -17.89 -9.94
N GLU A 250 11.25 -18.83 -10.65
CA GLU A 250 10.56 -19.97 -11.27
C GLU A 250 9.71 -20.80 -10.30
N ALA A 251 10.06 -20.81 -9.00
CA ALA A 251 9.36 -21.59 -7.98
C ALA A 251 8.14 -20.87 -7.36
N TRP A 252 8.12 -19.54 -7.35
CA TRP A 252 7.06 -18.76 -6.70
C TRP A 252 6.26 -17.85 -7.63
N LEU A 253 6.68 -17.70 -8.90
CA LEU A 253 6.04 -16.80 -9.85
C LEU A 253 4.55 -17.12 -10.02
N PRO A 254 3.64 -16.18 -9.71
CA PRO A 254 2.21 -16.42 -9.90
C PRO A 254 1.87 -16.45 -11.38
N THR A 255 1.19 -17.50 -11.85
CA THR A 255 0.80 -17.65 -13.27
C THR A 255 -0.67 -17.94 -13.48
N ASP A 256 -1.43 -18.10 -12.40
CA ASP A 256 -2.86 -18.40 -12.44
C ASP A 256 -3.64 -17.26 -11.81
N PHE A 257 -4.55 -16.67 -12.60
CA PHE A 257 -5.38 -15.54 -12.20
C PHE A 257 -6.82 -15.81 -12.65
N PRO A 258 -7.79 -15.86 -11.73
CA PRO A 258 -9.18 -16.04 -12.12
C PRO A 258 -9.66 -14.83 -12.94
N SER A 259 -10.60 -15.07 -13.85
CA SER A 259 -11.28 -14.00 -14.57
C SER A 259 -12.07 -13.11 -13.60
N ARG A 260 -12.42 -11.89 -14.03
CA ARG A 260 -13.26 -10.98 -13.23
C ARG A 260 -14.60 -11.63 -12.84
N GLU A 261 -15.19 -12.42 -13.73
CA GLU A 261 -16.45 -13.14 -13.47
C GLU A 261 -16.25 -14.22 -12.40
N GLN A 262 -15.13 -14.94 -12.44
CA GLN A 262 -14.80 -15.96 -11.43
C GLN A 262 -14.58 -15.31 -10.05
N LEU A 263 -13.84 -14.20 -9.98
CA LEU A 263 -13.66 -13.46 -8.72
C LEU A 263 -14.98 -12.92 -8.17
N ALA A 264 -15.82 -12.32 -9.03
CA ALA A 264 -17.13 -11.80 -8.62
C ALA A 264 -18.05 -12.92 -8.09
N ALA A 265 -18.02 -14.10 -8.71
CA ALA A 265 -18.77 -15.27 -8.24
C ALA A 265 -18.25 -15.76 -6.88
N GLU A 266 -16.92 -15.85 -6.71
CA GLU A 266 -16.30 -16.25 -5.44
C GLU A 266 -16.60 -15.26 -4.29
N ASP A 267 -16.60 -13.96 -4.59
CA ASP A 267 -16.93 -12.91 -3.62
C ASP A 267 -18.43 -12.95 -3.25
N ALA A 268 -19.31 -13.16 -4.22
CA ALA A 268 -20.75 -13.33 -3.98
C ALA A 268 -21.01 -14.57 -3.08
N ASP A 269 -20.34 -15.69 -3.36
CA ASP A 269 -20.42 -16.91 -2.54
C ASP A 269 -19.89 -16.68 -1.13
N ARG A 270 -18.78 -15.94 -0.97
CA ARG A 270 -18.19 -15.60 0.33
C ARG A 270 -19.09 -14.66 1.13
N ALA A 271 -19.67 -13.67 0.48
CA ALA A 271 -20.65 -12.76 1.07
C ALA A 271 -21.90 -13.52 1.54
N ALA A 272 -22.42 -14.43 0.70
CA ALA A 272 -23.56 -15.29 1.04
C ALA A 272 -23.26 -16.20 2.23
N LYS A 273 -22.09 -16.86 2.26
CA LYS A 273 -21.64 -17.68 3.41
C LYS A 273 -21.51 -16.85 4.69
N THR A 274 -20.90 -15.67 4.61
CA THR A 274 -20.77 -14.74 5.74
C THR A 274 -22.14 -14.32 6.27
N GLN A 275 -23.08 -14.01 5.37
CA GLN A 275 -24.45 -13.64 5.73
C GLN A 275 -25.22 -14.81 6.36
N GLN A 276 -25.00 -16.04 5.88
CA GLN A 276 -25.60 -17.25 6.47
C GLN A 276 -25.07 -17.53 7.88
N GLY A 277 -23.76 -17.31 8.11
CA GLY A 277 -23.09 -17.52 9.40
C GLY A 277 -23.33 -16.42 10.45
N ARG A 278 -23.87 -15.26 10.07
CA ARG A 278 -24.20 -14.18 11.01
C ARG A 278 -25.31 -14.60 11.99
N PRO A 279 -25.31 -14.15 13.25
CA PRO A 279 -26.46 -14.28 14.14
C PRO A 279 -27.70 -13.57 13.56
N ASN A 280 -28.92 -14.09 13.80
CA ASN A 280 -30.15 -13.55 13.20
C ASN A 280 -30.38 -12.04 13.43
N TRP A 281 -29.92 -11.50 14.55
CA TRP A 281 -30.01 -10.07 14.88
C TRP A 281 -29.04 -9.18 14.07
N LEU A 282 -28.03 -9.77 13.44
CA LEU A 282 -27.04 -9.11 12.55
C LEU A 282 -27.37 -9.32 11.06
N LYS A 283 -28.30 -10.22 10.73
CA LYS A 283 -28.78 -10.46 9.36
C LYS A 283 -29.80 -9.43 8.88
N ARG A 284 -30.46 -8.75 9.82
CA ARG A 284 -31.39 -7.64 9.57
C ARG A 284 -30.89 -6.44 10.36
N VAL A 285 -29.99 -5.65 9.78
CA VAL A 285 -29.76 -4.29 10.29
C VAL A 285 -31.00 -3.49 9.90
N PRO A 286 -31.83 -3.02 10.84
CA PRO A 286 -32.92 -2.12 10.49
C PRO A 286 -32.31 -0.86 9.90
N ASP A 287 -32.87 -0.37 8.80
CA ASP A 287 -32.51 0.95 8.29
C ASP A 287 -32.92 2.02 9.31
N LEU A 288 -31.99 2.40 10.19
CA LEU A 288 -32.18 3.47 11.19
C LEU A 288 -32.15 4.87 10.55
N HIS A 289 -31.97 4.95 9.22
CA HIS A 289 -32.03 6.18 8.43
C HIS A 289 -33.10 6.13 7.34
N GLY A 290 -34.15 5.32 7.53
CA GLY A 290 -35.31 5.31 6.64
C GLY A 290 -35.96 6.70 6.59
N LYS A 291 -35.65 7.48 5.55
CA LYS A 291 -36.57 8.50 5.07
C LYS A 291 -37.82 7.74 4.61
N PRO A 292 -39.04 8.09 5.07
CA PRO A 292 -40.23 7.44 4.57
C PRO A 292 -40.29 7.62 3.05
N ALA A 293 -40.70 6.57 2.34
CA ALA A 293 -41.00 6.68 0.92
C ALA A 293 -42.09 7.75 0.75
N ALA A 294 -41.75 8.85 0.07
CA ALA A 294 -42.74 9.82 -0.35
C ALA A 294 -43.54 9.16 -1.48
N GLU A 295 -44.70 8.59 -1.16
CA GLU A 295 -45.74 8.34 -2.15
C GLU A 295 -46.24 9.71 -2.63
N GLN A 296 -45.97 10.04 -3.89
CA GLN A 296 -46.65 11.16 -4.54
C GLN A 296 -48.07 10.71 -4.87
N ASP A 297 -49.00 11.08 -4.00
CA ASP A 297 -50.43 11.09 -4.32
C ASP A 297 -50.69 12.24 -5.32
N TRP A 298 -50.95 11.89 -6.58
CA TRP A 298 -51.34 12.82 -7.64
C TRP A 298 -52.86 13.04 -7.70
N SER A 299 -53.60 12.69 -6.65
CA SER A 299 -55.02 12.99 -6.56
C SER A 299 -55.28 14.20 -5.66
N VAL A 300 -56.13 15.09 -6.19
CA VAL A 300 -56.82 16.20 -5.51
C VAL A 300 -56.02 17.51 -5.36
N HIS A 301 -56.14 18.39 -6.37
CA HIS A 301 -56.91 19.63 -6.20
C HIS A 301 -57.29 20.22 -7.57
N LEU A 302 -58.52 19.92 -7.99
CA LEU A 302 -59.34 20.85 -8.76
C LEU A 302 -59.87 21.89 -7.77
N GLY A 303 -59.63 23.16 -8.09
CA GLY A 303 -60.08 24.35 -7.38
C GLY A 303 -59.53 25.58 -8.09
#